data_AF-A0A928A1F3-F1
#
_entry.id   AF-A0A928A1F3-F1
#
_cell.length_a   1.000
_cell.length_b   1.000
_cell.length_c   1.000
_cell.angle_alpha   90.00
_cell.angle_beta   90.00
_cell.angle_gamma   90.00
#
_symmetry.space_group_name_H-M   'P 1'
#
loop_
_entity.id
_entity.type
_entity.pdbx_description
1 polymer ?
#
loop_
_entity_poly.entity_id
_entity_poly.type
_entity_poly.pdbx_seq_one_letter_code
_entity_poly.pdbx_strand_id
1 'polypeptide(L)'
;MKKFFKFLFKGLVNNEEVIYESKKHPWWAAVIVALISLIVAVIPSFVQIAKVQGAAVLTSTQNASLDTSLVLVSKHLEENNIDITIDENGVIDVKSLIPSDKEYYQHVVTAQDKELLIFTICEEKNATNLIKNYSEGKKVSTDAVKEKPYSYLIITESKVYLTTYLDTAEIKNVIEDGAVKEAAKAHYTFVGLNESAKGTDINSFYASQDIDACLKHWETFLNDLYKISKTQYLWGYTGVLTAINLGVTLVVALLTMILTRLKSATGDKLNYLEALQIIAFASLAPAVISCLLGFIISSFVQVAYVLCLGLRSTFLGMKAANPNKGANGL
;
A
#
# COMPACT_ATOMS: atom_id res chain seq x y z
N MET A 1 7.52 -31.24 -23.61
CA MET A 1 6.48 -30.47 -22.88
C MET A 1 5.53 -31.31 -22.02
N LYS A 2 4.77 -32.27 -22.55
CA LYS A 2 3.79 -33.05 -21.74
C LYS A 2 4.36 -33.74 -20.48
N LYS A 3 5.58 -34.30 -20.56
CA LYS A 3 6.28 -34.91 -19.42
C LYS A 3 6.65 -33.89 -18.32
N PHE A 4 7.05 -32.69 -18.72
CA PHE A 4 7.44 -31.61 -17.80
C PHE A 4 6.24 -31.05 -17.02
N PHE A 5 5.11 -30.78 -17.68
CA PHE A 5 3.88 -30.38 -16.98
C PHE A 5 3.37 -31.47 -16.04
N LYS A 6 3.42 -32.74 -16.48
CA LYS A 6 3.05 -33.87 -15.61
C LYS A 6 3.94 -33.94 -14.36
N PHE A 7 5.24 -33.68 -14.50
CA PHE A 7 6.18 -33.55 -13.38
C PHE A 7 5.79 -32.40 -12.45
N LEU A 8 5.54 -31.19 -12.97
CA LEU A 8 5.15 -30.04 -12.14
C LEU A 8 3.89 -30.30 -11.31
N PHE A 9 2.83 -30.85 -11.93
CA PHE A 9 1.59 -31.16 -11.22
C PHE A 9 1.77 -32.26 -10.17
N LYS A 10 2.51 -33.32 -10.50
CA LYS A 10 2.85 -34.35 -9.50
C LYS A 10 3.69 -33.78 -8.36
N GLY A 11 4.63 -32.91 -8.70
CA GLY A 11 5.49 -32.20 -7.77
C GLY A 11 4.75 -31.17 -6.91
N LEU A 12 3.47 -30.89 -7.15
CA LEU A 12 2.65 -30.13 -6.20
C LEU A 12 2.30 -30.96 -4.95
N VAL A 13 2.16 -32.27 -5.10
CA VAL A 13 1.64 -33.17 -4.07
C VAL A 13 2.70 -34.14 -3.55
N ASN A 14 3.59 -34.64 -4.42
CA ASN A 14 4.59 -35.63 -4.05
C ASN A 14 6.01 -35.02 -3.98
N ASN A 15 6.58 -35.03 -2.77
CA ASN A 15 7.93 -34.57 -2.49
C ASN A 15 9.03 -35.49 -3.05
N GLU A 16 8.77 -36.79 -3.25
CA GLU A 16 9.75 -37.73 -3.85
C GLU A 16 10.00 -37.41 -5.32
N GLU A 17 8.94 -37.18 -6.08
CA GLU A 17 9.05 -36.84 -7.50
C GLU A 17 9.93 -35.60 -7.66
N VAL A 18 9.78 -34.60 -6.78
CA VAL A 18 10.61 -33.37 -6.80
C VAL A 18 12.08 -33.68 -6.52
N ILE A 19 12.41 -34.58 -5.60
CA ILE A 19 13.82 -34.91 -5.29
C ILE A 19 14.50 -35.65 -6.45
N TYR A 20 13.82 -36.63 -7.06
CA TYR A 20 14.43 -37.53 -8.05
C TYR A 20 14.33 -37.01 -9.49
N GLU A 21 13.23 -36.35 -9.87
CA GLU A 21 13.03 -35.86 -11.24
C GLU A 21 13.61 -34.45 -11.46
N SER A 22 13.75 -33.63 -10.41
CA SER A 22 14.33 -32.28 -10.56
C SER A 22 15.72 -32.31 -11.17
N LYS A 23 16.58 -33.25 -10.76
CA LYS A 23 17.94 -33.43 -11.27
C LYS A 23 18.00 -33.80 -12.75
N LYS A 24 16.92 -34.34 -13.33
CA LYS A 24 16.84 -34.74 -14.73
C LYS A 24 16.46 -33.57 -15.66
N HIS A 25 16.02 -32.46 -15.08
CA HIS A 25 15.66 -31.25 -15.80
C HIS A 25 16.84 -30.27 -15.86
N PRO A 26 16.90 -29.41 -16.88
CA PRO A 26 17.97 -28.41 -16.98
C PRO A 26 17.77 -27.32 -15.93
N TRP A 27 18.89 -26.76 -15.44
CA TRP A 27 18.91 -25.75 -14.38
C TRP A 27 18.06 -24.51 -14.70
N TRP A 28 17.99 -24.09 -15.98
CA TRP A 28 17.20 -22.94 -16.40
C TRP A 28 15.68 -23.17 -16.20
N ALA A 29 15.20 -24.41 -16.27
CA ALA A 29 13.80 -24.72 -16.00
C ALA A 29 13.46 -24.50 -14.52
N ALA A 30 14.41 -24.77 -13.62
CA ALA A 30 14.27 -24.49 -12.20
C ALA A 30 14.17 -22.98 -11.95
N VAL A 31 15.00 -22.18 -12.62
CA VAL A 31 14.94 -20.70 -12.54
C VAL A 31 13.57 -20.19 -12.98
N ILE A 32 13.03 -20.67 -14.11
CA ILE A 32 11.71 -20.28 -14.59
C ILE A 32 10.63 -20.64 -13.56
N VAL A 33 10.67 -21.85 -13.00
CA VAL A 33 9.68 -22.27 -12.01
C VAL A 33 9.78 -21.43 -10.74
N ALA A 34 10.98 -21.12 -10.26
CA ALA A 34 11.17 -20.23 -9.12
C ALA A 34 10.59 -18.83 -9.40
N LEU A 35 10.85 -18.25 -10.56
CA LEU A 35 10.29 -16.94 -10.94
C LEU A 35 8.76 -16.97 -10.99
N ILE A 36 8.16 -18.02 -11.58
CA ILE A 36 6.70 -18.20 -11.61
C ILE A 36 6.15 -18.32 -10.18
N SER A 37 6.79 -19.12 -9.32
CA SER A 37 6.39 -19.26 -7.92
C SER A 37 6.41 -17.93 -7.17
N LEU A 38 7.44 -17.11 -7.37
CA LEU A 38 7.54 -15.80 -6.76
C LEU A 38 6.41 -14.87 -7.21
N ILE A 39 6.12 -14.84 -8.52
CA ILE A 39 5.00 -14.06 -9.08
C ILE A 39 3.67 -14.54 -8.47
N VAL A 40 3.41 -15.86 -8.50
CA VAL A 40 2.16 -16.43 -7.99
C VAL A 40 1.96 -16.13 -6.50
N ALA A 41 3.02 -16.17 -5.70
CA ALA A 41 2.95 -15.91 -4.27
C ALA A 41 2.55 -14.46 -3.94
N VAL A 42 2.90 -13.48 -4.78
CA VAL A 42 2.61 -12.05 -4.53
C VAL A 42 1.30 -11.55 -5.12
N ILE A 43 0.62 -12.36 -5.97
CA ILE A 43 -0.67 -11.99 -6.60
C ILE A 43 -1.70 -11.47 -5.57
N PRO A 44 -1.93 -12.13 -4.41
CA PRO A 44 -2.96 -11.65 -3.49
C PRO A 44 -2.66 -10.26 -2.94
N SER A 45 -1.40 -9.99 -2.58
CA SER A 45 -0.96 -8.67 -2.14
C SER A 45 -1.13 -7.62 -3.24
N PHE A 46 -0.76 -7.96 -4.48
CA PHE A 46 -0.94 -7.07 -5.63
C PHE A 46 -2.41 -6.69 -5.79
N VAL A 47 -3.32 -7.67 -5.77
CA VAL A 47 -4.77 -7.43 -5.92
C VAL A 47 -5.34 -6.62 -4.76
N GLN A 48 -4.91 -6.89 -3.52
CA GLN A 48 -5.37 -6.16 -2.35
C GLN A 48 -5.00 -4.68 -2.40
N ILE A 49 -3.75 -4.38 -2.76
CA ILE A 49 -3.28 -2.99 -2.90
C ILE A 49 -3.99 -2.31 -4.09
N ALA A 50 -4.16 -3.01 -5.22
CA ALA A 50 -4.83 -2.47 -6.39
C ALA A 50 -6.28 -2.04 -6.12
N LYS A 51 -6.97 -2.75 -5.21
CA LYS A 51 -8.35 -2.46 -4.79
C LYS A 51 -8.48 -1.25 -3.88
N VAL A 52 -7.38 -0.73 -3.31
CA VAL A 52 -7.44 0.48 -2.47
C VAL A 52 -7.88 1.67 -3.33
N GLN A 53 -8.85 2.41 -2.80
CA GLN A 53 -9.47 3.59 -3.40
C GLN A 53 -9.12 4.82 -2.55
N GLY A 54 -8.84 5.95 -3.20
CA GLY A 54 -8.61 7.22 -2.49
C GLY A 54 -9.87 7.70 -1.78
N ALA A 55 -11.04 7.46 -2.39
CA ALA A 55 -12.35 7.76 -1.82
C ALA A 55 -12.69 6.97 -0.54
N ALA A 56 -11.87 5.98 -0.15
CA ALA A 56 -12.07 5.24 1.10
C ALA A 56 -12.11 6.18 2.33
N VAL A 57 -11.48 7.36 2.24
CA VAL A 57 -11.55 8.41 3.25
C VAL A 57 -12.96 8.92 3.53
N LEU A 58 -13.81 9.01 2.50
CA LEU A 58 -15.19 9.48 2.58
C LEU A 58 -16.09 8.40 3.20
N THR A 59 -15.86 7.15 2.78
CA THR A 59 -16.66 6.01 3.24
C THR A 59 -16.36 5.55 4.68
N SER A 60 -15.38 6.15 5.36
CA SER A 60 -15.07 5.83 6.76
C SER A 60 -16.18 6.39 7.66
N THR A 61 -16.87 5.52 8.41
CA THR A 61 -17.97 5.89 9.32
C THR A 61 -17.58 6.90 10.40
N GLN A 62 -16.28 7.13 10.61
CA GLN A 62 -15.74 8.09 11.58
C GLN A 62 -15.43 9.47 10.97
N ASN A 63 -15.60 9.63 9.66
CA ASN A 63 -15.39 10.88 8.90
C ASN A 63 -16.71 11.50 8.41
N ALA A 64 -17.85 11.23 9.06
CA ALA A 64 -19.18 11.67 8.58
C ALA A 64 -19.30 13.20 8.35
N SER A 65 -18.43 14.01 8.97
CA SER A 65 -18.34 15.45 8.73
C SER A 65 -17.56 15.83 7.46
N LEU A 66 -16.74 14.94 6.90
CA LEU A 66 -15.92 15.21 5.72
C LEU A 66 -16.78 15.35 4.47
N ASP A 67 -17.76 14.47 4.27
CA ASP A 67 -18.70 14.55 3.14
C ASP A 67 -19.42 15.91 3.12
N THR A 68 -19.95 16.29 4.28
CA THR A 68 -20.60 17.61 4.47
C THR A 68 -19.59 18.73 4.20
N SER A 69 -18.35 18.58 4.67
CA SER A 69 -17.31 19.59 4.47
C SER A 69 -16.95 19.78 3.00
N LEU A 70 -16.82 18.71 2.23
CA LEU A 70 -16.46 18.78 0.80
C LEU A 70 -17.58 19.42 -0.03
N VAL A 71 -18.84 19.12 0.29
CA VAL A 71 -19.99 19.78 -0.35
C VAL A 71 -19.99 21.27 -0.03
N LEU A 72 -19.75 21.65 1.22
CA LEU A 72 -19.66 23.07 1.62
C LEU A 72 -18.46 23.78 0.97
N VAL A 73 -17.33 23.10 0.79
CA VAL A 73 -16.19 23.64 0.02
C VAL A 73 -16.60 23.90 -1.42
N SER A 74 -17.19 22.93 -2.12
CA SER A 74 -17.58 23.12 -3.52
C SER A 74 -18.63 24.21 -3.69
N LYS A 75 -19.60 24.29 -2.78
CA LYS A 75 -20.56 25.40 -2.74
C LYS A 75 -19.87 26.76 -2.57
N HIS A 76 -18.91 26.84 -1.65
CA HIS A 76 -18.15 28.07 -1.41
C HIS A 76 -17.30 28.47 -2.62
N LEU A 77 -16.70 27.51 -3.33
CA LEU A 77 -15.95 27.78 -4.57
C LEU A 77 -16.86 28.37 -5.65
N GLU A 78 -18.05 27.79 -5.85
CA GLU A 78 -19.03 28.28 -6.82
C GLU A 78 -19.53 29.69 -6.47
N GLU A 79 -19.94 29.91 -5.22
CA GLU A 79 -20.46 31.21 -4.76
C GLU A 79 -19.43 32.35 -4.86
N ASN A 80 -18.13 32.03 -4.75
CA ASN A 80 -17.04 33.01 -4.82
C ASN A 80 -16.36 33.06 -6.19
N ASN A 81 -16.85 32.31 -7.19
CA ASN A 81 -16.27 32.19 -8.53
C ASN A 81 -14.76 31.82 -8.49
N ILE A 82 -14.39 30.86 -7.64
CA ILE A 82 -13.02 30.37 -7.53
C ILE A 82 -12.89 29.13 -8.42
N ASP A 83 -12.38 29.34 -9.63
CA ASP A 83 -12.18 28.27 -10.61
C ASP A 83 -10.86 27.53 -10.36
N ILE A 84 -10.94 26.34 -9.77
CA ILE A 84 -9.79 25.47 -9.57
C ILE A 84 -9.82 24.39 -10.64
N THR A 85 -9.06 24.63 -11.71
CA THR A 85 -8.88 23.69 -12.80
C THR A 85 -7.46 23.12 -12.81
N ILE A 86 -7.35 21.80 -12.93
CA ILE A 86 -6.07 21.12 -13.15
C ILE A 86 -5.81 21.10 -14.65
N ASP A 87 -4.71 21.72 -15.08
CA ASP A 87 -4.35 21.75 -16.48
C ASP A 87 -3.96 20.36 -17.04
N GLU A 88 -3.73 20.29 -18.36
CA GLU A 88 -3.27 19.06 -19.05
C GLU A 88 -1.89 18.56 -18.57
N ASN A 89 -1.12 19.42 -17.91
CA ASN A 89 0.17 19.07 -17.31
C ASN A 89 0.03 18.55 -15.88
N GLY A 90 -1.16 18.63 -15.27
CA GLY A 90 -1.37 18.26 -13.89
C GLY A 90 -1.01 19.35 -12.90
N VAL A 91 -1.01 20.61 -13.33
CA VAL A 91 -0.61 21.77 -12.55
C VAL A 91 -1.82 22.69 -12.34
N ILE A 92 -1.94 23.23 -11.14
CA ILE A 92 -2.90 24.26 -10.80
C ILE A 92 -2.17 25.60 -10.78
N ASP A 93 -2.71 26.62 -11.46
CA ASP A 93 -2.21 28.00 -11.33
C ASP A 93 -2.68 28.62 -10.01
N VAL A 94 -2.02 28.21 -8.93
CA VAL A 94 -2.37 28.66 -7.58
C VAL A 94 -2.18 30.17 -7.41
N LYS A 95 -1.29 30.82 -8.19
CA LYS A 95 -1.00 32.25 -8.06
C LYS A 95 -2.14 33.14 -8.50
N SER A 96 -2.93 32.73 -9.48
CA SER A 96 -4.14 33.48 -9.89
C SER A 96 -5.29 33.31 -8.89
N LEU A 97 -5.26 32.25 -8.08
CA LEU A 97 -6.29 31.94 -7.07
C LEU A 97 -6.03 32.59 -5.71
N ILE A 98 -4.78 32.98 -5.43
CA ILE A 98 -4.41 33.65 -4.19
C ILE A 98 -4.48 35.17 -4.38
N PRO A 99 -5.16 35.92 -3.49
CA PRO A 99 -5.10 37.38 -3.49
C PRO A 99 -3.65 37.89 -3.45
N SER A 100 -3.30 38.88 -4.26
CA SER A 100 -1.91 39.31 -4.45
C SER A 100 -1.20 39.81 -3.17
N ASP A 101 -1.97 40.12 -2.13
CA ASP A 101 -1.50 40.55 -0.80
C ASP A 101 -1.34 39.40 0.21
N LYS A 102 -1.58 38.15 -0.20
CA LYS A 102 -1.59 36.97 0.68
C LYS A 102 -0.68 35.86 0.17
N GLU A 103 -0.22 35.03 1.11
CA GLU A 103 0.59 33.85 0.80
C GLU A 103 -0.25 32.58 0.53
N TYR A 104 -1.53 32.63 0.87
CA TYR A 104 -2.48 31.53 0.71
C TYR A 104 -3.92 32.06 0.72
N TYR A 105 -4.81 31.30 0.09
CA TYR A 105 -6.25 31.42 0.23
C TYR A 105 -6.71 30.46 1.32
N GLN A 106 -7.55 30.90 2.27
CA GLN A 106 -8.06 30.04 3.33
C GLN A 106 -9.55 30.27 3.55
N HIS A 107 -10.29 29.18 3.70
CA HIS A 107 -11.69 29.16 4.09
C HIS A 107 -11.89 28.14 5.22
N VAL A 108 -12.54 28.56 6.31
CA VAL A 108 -12.88 27.68 7.42
C VAL A 108 -14.31 27.19 7.20
N VAL A 109 -14.46 25.90 6.95
CA VAL A 109 -15.74 25.26 6.72
C VAL A 109 -16.42 25.01 8.06
N THR A 110 -17.61 25.58 8.25
CA THR A 110 -18.39 25.46 9.48
C THR A 110 -19.78 24.89 9.21
N ALA A 111 -20.29 24.09 10.15
CA ALA A 111 -21.69 23.67 10.18
C ALA A 111 -22.19 23.68 11.62
N GLN A 112 -23.37 24.29 11.86
CA GLN A 112 -23.96 24.42 13.21
C GLN A 112 -22.95 24.95 14.25
N ASP A 113 -22.21 26.01 13.89
CA ASP A 113 -21.17 26.66 14.69
C ASP A 113 -19.96 25.77 15.07
N LYS A 114 -19.82 24.59 14.44
CA LYS A 114 -18.63 23.74 14.58
C LYS A 114 -17.75 23.86 13.35
N GLU A 115 -16.45 24.01 13.58
CA GLU A 115 -15.42 24.00 12.54
C GLU A 115 -15.16 22.55 12.14
N LEU A 116 -15.41 22.22 10.87
CA LEU A 116 -15.30 20.86 10.36
C LEU A 116 -13.99 20.63 9.62
N LEU A 117 -13.61 21.57 8.76
CA LEU A 117 -12.46 21.45 7.86
C LEU A 117 -11.88 22.84 7.56
N ILE A 118 -10.56 22.92 7.46
CA ILE A 118 -9.89 24.09 6.92
C ILE A 118 -9.53 23.80 5.46
N PHE A 119 -10.11 24.56 4.53
CA PHE A 119 -9.76 24.53 3.13
C PHE A 119 -8.71 25.61 2.83
N THR A 120 -7.61 25.22 2.21
CA THR A 120 -6.49 26.14 1.91
C THR A 120 -5.94 25.90 0.52
N ILE A 121 -5.65 26.97 -0.21
CA ILE A 121 -4.91 26.94 -1.47
C ILE A 121 -3.61 27.71 -1.23
N CYS A 122 -2.46 27.09 -1.50
CA CYS A 122 -1.16 27.71 -1.23
C CYS A 122 -0.09 27.22 -2.20
N GLU A 123 0.99 27.98 -2.35
CA GLU A 123 2.19 27.49 -3.02
C GLU A 123 2.80 26.29 -2.27
N GLU A 124 3.43 25.37 -2.99
CA GLU A 124 3.95 24.11 -2.44
C GLU A 124 4.96 24.32 -1.32
N LYS A 125 5.76 25.39 -1.38
CA LYS A 125 6.73 25.76 -0.33
C LYS A 125 6.07 26.04 1.02
N ASN A 126 4.81 26.47 1.02
CA ASN A 126 4.06 26.85 2.22
C ASN A 126 3.31 25.67 2.84
N ALA A 127 3.05 24.60 2.07
CA ALA A 127 2.22 23.47 2.50
C ALA A 127 2.75 22.79 3.77
N THR A 128 4.07 22.58 3.89
CA THR A 128 4.68 21.92 5.05
C THR A 128 4.44 22.70 6.35
N ASN A 129 4.55 24.03 6.30
CA ASN A 129 4.31 24.88 7.46
C ASN A 129 2.83 24.90 7.86
N LEU A 130 1.93 24.93 6.89
CA LEU A 130 0.48 24.88 7.12
C LEU A 130 0.05 23.54 7.74
N ILE A 131 0.54 22.42 7.20
CA ILE A 131 0.32 21.08 7.73
C ILE A 131 0.74 21.01 9.20
N LYS A 132 1.95 21.51 9.50
CA LYS A 132 2.46 21.57 10.87
C LYS A 132 1.53 22.40 11.76
N ASN A 133 1.19 23.62 11.35
CA ASN A 133 0.33 24.51 12.11
C ASN A 133 -1.03 23.87 12.43
N TYR A 134 -1.69 23.29 11.43
CA TYR A 134 -3.00 22.64 11.64
C TYR A 134 -2.91 21.42 12.55
N SER A 135 -1.84 20.63 12.43
CA SER A 135 -1.59 19.48 13.33
C SER A 135 -1.29 19.89 14.78
N GLU A 136 -0.78 21.11 14.97
CA GLU A 136 -0.51 21.74 16.26
C GLU A 136 -1.69 22.59 16.78
N GLY A 137 -2.84 22.58 16.12
CA GLY A 137 -4.01 23.36 16.56
C GLY A 137 -3.85 24.88 16.38
N LYS A 138 -2.93 25.30 15.50
CA LYS A 138 -2.70 26.71 15.12
C LYS A 138 -3.37 27.01 13.79
N LYS A 139 -4.16 28.08 13.75
CA LYS A 139 -4.59 28.68 12.48
C LYS A 139 -3.59 29.77 12.10
N VAL A 140 -3.38 29.96 10.81
CA VAL A 140 -2.48 31.00 10.33
C VAL A 140 -2.96 32.42 10.66
N SER A 141 -4.27 32.57 10.91
CA SER A 141 -4.91 33.84 11.29
C SER A 141 -4.83 34.17 12.78
N THR A 142 -4.38 33.25 13.65
CA THR A 142 -4.38 33.45 15.10
C THR A 142 -3.28 32.62 15.77
N ASP A 143 -2.43 33.27 16.57
CA ASP A 143 -1.40 32.60 17.39
C ASP A 143 -1.99 31.76 18.55
N ALA A 144 -3.30 31.80 18.74
CA ALA A 144 -4.00 30.99 19.73
C ALA A 144 -3.95 29.50 19.37
N VAL A 145 -3.17 28.74 20.14
CA VAL A 145 -3.12 27.28 20.10
C VAL A 145 -4.40 26.73 20.73
N LYS A 146 -5.21 25.98 19.96
CA LYS A 146 -6.29 25.17 20.55
C LYS A 146 -5.72 23.85 21.07
N GLU A 147 -6.39 23.25 22.05
CA GLU A 147 -6.07 21.90 22.57
C GLU A 147 -6.32 20.78 21.54
N LYS A 148 -6.94 21.10 20.41
CA LYS A 148 -7.31 20.17 19.34
C LYS A 148 -6.71 20.56 17.98
N PRO A 149 -6.28 19.58 17.18
CA PRO A 149 -5.83 19.81 15.81
C PRO A 149 -7.00 20.20 14.90
N TYR A 150 -6.70 20.76 13.73
CA TYR A 150 -7.68 21.02 12.69
C TYR A 150 -7.59 19.99 11.57
N SER A 151 -8.72 19.41 11.18
CA SER A 151 -8.82 18.70 9.90
C SER A 151 -8.66 19.70 8.76
N TYR A 152 -7.97 19.32 7.69
CA TYR A 152 -7.65 20.23 6.59
C TYR A 152 -7.64 19.56 5.22
N LEU A 153 -7.94 20.37 4.20
CA LEU A 153 -7.76 20.11 2.78
C LEU A 153 -6.87 21.22 2.21
N ILE A 154 -5.65 20.89 1.79
CA ILE A 154 -4.71 21.83 1.19
C ILE A 154 -4.52 21.45 -0.28
N ILE A 155 -4.75 22.39 -1.18
CA ILE A 155 -4.46 22.27 -2.61
C ILE A 155 -3.22 23.09 -2.93
N THR A 156 -2.22 22.46 -3.54
CA THR A 156 -1.01 23.11 -4.07
C THR A 156 -0.98 22.97 -5.59
N GLU A 157 0.07 23.52 -6.23
CA GLU A 157 0.26 23.43 -7.67
C GLU A 157 0.28 21.98 -8.16
N SER A 158 0.92 21.07 -7.42
CA SER A 158 1.11 19.68 -7.85
C SER A 158 0.46 18.60 -6.96
N LYS A 159 -0.02 18.96 -5.76
CA LYS A 159 -0.53 17.99 -4.78
C LYS A 159 -1.80 18.45 -4.08
N VAL A 160 -2.55 17.48 -3.59
CA VAL A 160 -3.65 17.68 -2.64
C VAL A 160 -3.34 16.93 -1.36
N TYR A 161 -3.39 17.63 -0.24
CA TYR A 161 -3.25 17.06 1.09
C TYR A 161 -4.61 17.08 1.78
N LEU A 162 -5.05 15.93 2.27
CA LEU A 162 -6.27 15.82 3.04
C LEU A 162 -5.96 15.05 4.34
N THR A 163 -6.19 15.69 5.47
CA THR A 163 -6.00 15.06 6.79
C THR A 163 -7.24 15.27 7.62
N THR A 164 -7.74 14.18 8.21
CA THR A 164 -8.84 14.23 9.19
C THR A 164 -8.35 13.84 10.57
N TYR A 165 -8.89 14.51 11.58
CA TYR A 165 -8.73 14.19 12.98
C TYR A 165 -10.09 13.82 13.58
N LEU A 166 -10.10 12.88 14.51
CA LEU A 166 -11.30 12.55 15.28
C LEU A 166 -11.62 13.70 16.25
N ASP A 167 -12.89 13.84 16.63
CA ASP A 167 -13.32 14.79 17.66
C ASP A 167 -12.63 14.55 19.02
N THR A 168 -12.16 13.33 19.26
CA THR A 168 -11.39 12.91 20.45
C THR A 168 -9.88 13.11 20.30
N ALA A 169 -9.40 13.66 19.18
CA ALA A 169 -7.99 13.92 19.00
C ALA A 169 -7.55 15.08 19.90
N GLU A 170 -6.51 14.83 20.69
CA GLU A 170 -5.93 15.80 21.63
C GLU A 170 -4.46 16.00 21.31
N ILE A 171 -4.01 17.24 21.46
CA ILE A 171 -2.59 17.60 21.37
C ILE A 171 -1.97 17.35 22.74
N LYS A 172 -0.92 16.51 22.81
CA LYS A 172 -0.28 16.15 24.09
C LYS A 172 0.89 17.07 24.40
N ASN A 173 0.99 17.49 25.66
CA ASN A 173 2.11 18.26 26.20
C ASN A 173 2.32 19.62 25.51
N VAL A 174 1.33 20.52 25.60
CA VAL A 174 1.51 21.94 25.28
C VAL A 174 2.38 22.56 26.39
N ILE A 175 3.54 23.13 26.05
CA ILE A 175 4.38 23.86 27.00
C ILE A 175 3.83 25.29 27.15
N GLU A 176 4.04 25.93 28.30
CA GLU A 176 3.60 27.31 28.61
C GLU A 176 3.96 28.37 27.54
N ASP A 177 4.95 28.12 26.68
CA ASP A 177 5.35 28.97 25.54
C ASP A 177 4.62 28.67 24.20
N GLY A 178 3.58 27.83 24.18
CA GLY A 178 2.81 27.51 22.96
C GLY A 178 3.54 26.59 21.97
N ALA A 179 4.66 25.99 22.38
CA ALA A 179 5.36 24.96 21.64
C ALA A 179 4.72 23.58 21.90
N VAL A 180 4.33 22.88 20.82
CA VAL A 180 3.75 21.54 20.87
C VAL A 180 4.86 20.49 20.76
N LYS A 181 4.97 19.59 21.75
CA LYS A 181 5.97 18.49 21.73
C LYS A 181 5.49 17.26 20.97
N GLU A 182 4.18 16.97 21.01
CA GLU A 182 3.58 15.85 20.30
C GLU A 182 2.27 16.29 19.64
N ALA A 183 2.30 16.41 18.31
CA ALA A 183 1.11 16.66 17.52
C ALA A 183 0.11 15.50 17.65
N ALA A 184 -1.17 15.82 17.52
CA ALA A 184 -2.22 14.80 17.54
C ALA A 184 -2.00 13.78 16.42
N LYS A 185 -2.33 12.51 16.67
CA LYS A 185 -2.32 11.48 15.63
C LYS A 185 -3.49 11.70 14.68
N ALA A 186 -3.19 11.90 13.40
CA ALA A 186 -4.21 11.95 12.36
C ALA A 186 -5.00 10.64 12.33
N HIS A 187 -6.31 10.75 12.12
CA HIS A 187 -7.18 9.60 11.88
C HIS A 187 -6.96 9.07 10.47
N TYR A 188 -6.88 10.00 9.51
CA TYR A 188 -6.60 9.70 8.12
C TYR A 188 -5.70 10.78 7.52
N THR A 189 -4.81 10.37 6.64
CA THR A 189 -3.93 11.27 5.88
C THR A 189 -3.85 10.79 4.45
N PHE A 190 -4.08 11.71 3.53
CA PHE A 190 -4.07 11.49 2.11
C PHE A 190 -3.20 12.53 1.44
N VAL A 191 -2.37 12.06 0.51
CA VAL A 191 -1.56 12.90 -0.36
C VAL A 191 -1.79 12.40 -1.79
N GLY A 192 -2.50 13.22 -2.55
CA GLY A 192 -2.81 13.02 -3.96
C GLY A 192 -1.87 13.81 -4.86
N LEU A 193 -1.64 13.30 -6.07
CA LEU A 193 -0.86 13.99 -7.10
C LEU A 193 -1.81 14.51 -8.20
N ASN A 194 -1.78 15.82 -8.45
CA ASN A 194 -2.64 16.51 -9.41
C ASN A 194 -2.46 15.96 -10.84
N GLU A 195 -1.26 15.50 -11.17
CA GLU A 195 -0.94 14.82 -12.44
C GLU A 195 -1.89 13.66 -12.79
N SER A 196 -2.48 13.02 -11.79
CA SER A 196 -3.41 11.91 -12.02
C SER A 196 -4.84 12.35 -12.36
N ALA A 197 -5.16 13.63 -12.20
CA ALA A 197 -6.49 14.23 -12.31
C ALA A 197 -6.52 15.38 -13.35
N LYS A 198 -5.71 15.28 -14.41
CA LYS A 198 -5.62 16.26 -15.50
C LYS A 198 -6.98 16.58 -16.12
N GLY A 199 -7.20 17.86 -16.42
CA GLY A 199 -8.43 18.35 -17.02
C GLY A 199 -9.63 18.36 -16.07
N THR A 200 -9.43 18.13 -14.77
CA THR A 200 -10.50 18.20 -13.78
C THR A 200 -10.75 19.66 -13.39
N ASP A 201 -11.99 20.09 -13.55
CA ASP A 201 -12.51 21.34 -12.99
C ASP A 201 -13.27 21.02 -11.68
N ILE A 202 -12.72 21.48 -10.54
CA ILE A 202 -13.29 21.25 -9.21
C ILE A 202 -14.53 22.13 -8.99
N ASN A 203 -14.61 23.29 -9.63
CA ASN A 203 -15.75 24.20 -9.50
C ASN A 203 -17.04 23.56 -10.06
N SER A 204 -16.89 22.73 -11.10
CA SER A 204 -18.01 21.97 -11.67
C SER A 204 -18.67 20.97 -10.70
N PHE A 205 -18.03 20.63 -9.57
CA PHE A 205 -18.53 19.59 -8.67
C PHE A 205 -19.86 19.96 -8.02
N TYR A 206 -20.15 21.26 -7.83
CA TYR A 206 -21.41 21.73 -7.25
C TYR A 206 -22.40 22.30 -8.28
N ALA A 207 -22.04 22.32 -9.57
CA ALA A 207 -22.83 22.97 -10.62
C ALA A 207 -24.27 22.44 -10.78
N SER A 208 -24.53 21.20 -10.35
CA SER A 208 -25.88 20.61 -10.36
C SER A 208 -26.71 20.90 -9.11
N GLN A 209 -26.10 21.51 -8.08
CA GLN A 209 -26.63 21.72 -6.74
C GLN A 209 -27.16 20.45 -6.05
N ASP A 210 -26.82 19.29 -6.59
CA ASP A 210 -27.15 17.97 -6.06
C ASP A 210 -25.98 17.47 -5.20
N ILE A 211 -26.27 17.22 -3.93
CA ILE A 211 -25.31 16.78 -2.91
C ILE A 211 -24.70 15.42 -3.30
N ASP A 212 -25.53 14.49 -3.79
CA ASP A 212 -25.07 13.12 -4.11
C ASP A 212 -24.18 13.14 -5.35
N ALA A 213 -24.52 13.96 -6.34
CA ALA A 213 -23.69 14.18 -7.52
C ALA A 213 -22.34 14.80 -7.14
N CYS A 214 -22.36 15.83 -6.28
CA CYS A 214 -21.16 16.50 -5.78
C CYS A 214 -20.20 15.53 -5.07
N LEU A 215 -20.73 14.70 -4.16
CA LEU A 215 -19.94 13.69 -3.47
C LEU A 215 -19.32 12.67 -4.43
N LYS A 216 -20.08 12.23 -5.45
CA LYS A 216 -19.56 11.30 -6.47
C LYS A 216 -18.43 11.91 -7.31
N HIS A 217 -18.49 13.21 -7.60
CA HIS A 217 -17.39 13.93 -8.24
C HIS A 217 -16.15 13.97 -7.34
N TRP A 218 -16.31 14.25 -6.04
CA TRP A 218 -15.23 14.17 -5.06
C TRP A 218 -14.64 12.77 -4.92
N GLU A 219 -15.47 11.72 -4.90
CA GLU A 219 -15.00 10.33 -4.87
C GLU A 219 -14.12 10.01 -6.08
N THR A 220 -14.58 10.41 -7.27
CA THR A 220 -13.85 10.19 -8.52
C THR A 220 -12.54 10.97 -8.52
N PHE A 221 -12.57 12.23 -8.09
CA PHE A 221 -11.40 13.08 -7.97
C PHE A 221 -10.35 12.51 -7.01
N LEU A 222 -10.74 12.12 -5.79
CA LEU A 222 -9.84 11.52 -4.81
C LEU A 222 -9.28 10.17 -5.29
N ASN A 223 -10.09 9.38 -6.00
CA ASN A 223 -9.64 8.14 -6.62
C ASN A 223 -8.60 8.40 -7.71
N ASP A 224 -8.81 9.43 -8.53
CA ASP A 224 -7.90 9.82 -9.60
C ASP A 224 -6.59 10.32 -9.02
N LEU A 225 -6.61 11.27 -8.10
CA LEU A 225 -5.45 11.78 -7.37
C LEU A 225 -4.59 10.68 -6.73
N TYR A 226 -5.19 9.56 -6.32
CA TYR A 226 -4.50 8.43 -5.69
C TYR A 226 -3.85 7.47 -6.68
N LYS A 227 -4.17 7.52 -7.98
CA LYS A 227 -3.73 6.51 -8.98
C LYS A 227 -2.21 6.37 -9.06
N ILE A 228 -1.48 7.48 -9.17
CA ILE A 228 -0.01 7.43 -9.29
C ILE A 228 0.61 6.93 -7.98
N SER A 229 0.21 7.51 -6.84
CA SER A 229 0.70 7.08 -5.51
C SER A 229 0.44 5.60 -5.25
N LYS A 230 -0.76 5.10 -5.59
CA LYS A 230 -1.11 3.69 -5.50
C LYS A 230 -0.22 2.81 -6.38
N THR A 231 0.01 3.23 -7.62
CA THR A 231 0.82 2.46 -8.58
C THR A 231 2.26 2.35 -8.12
N GLN A 232 2.84 3.45 -7.63
CA GLN A 232 4.19 3.46 -7.07
C GLN A 232 4.30 2.56 -5.83
N TYR A 233 3.35 2.69 -4.89
CA TYR A 233 3.31 1.85 -3.70
C TYR A 233 3.13 0.37 -4.03
N LEU A 234 2.25 0.05 -4.98
CA LEU A 234 2.00 -1.31 -5.44
C LEU A 234 3.25 -1.96 -6.02
N TRP A 235 3.99 -1.30 -6.91
CA TRP A 235 5.24 -1.84 -7.46
C TRP A 235 6.36 -1.92 -6.42
N GLY A 236 6.50 -0.90 -5.57
CA GLY A 236 7.49 -0.89 -4.50
C GLY A 236 7.28 -2.05 -3.52
N TYR A 237 6.05 -2.20 -3.01
CA TYR A 237 5.70 -3.22 -2.04
C TYR A 237 5.81 -4.64 -2.63
N THR A 238 5.27 -4.86 -3.83
CA THR A 238 5.34 -6.18 -4.49
C THR A 238 6.77 -6.56 -4.85
N GLY A 239 7.61 -5.60 -5.24
CA GLY A 239 9.05 -5.79 -5.45
C GLY A 239 9.78 -6.21 -4.18
N VAL A 240 9.53 -5.52 -3.06
CA VAL A 240 10.12 -5.87 -1.75
C VAL A 240 9.70 -7.27 -1.30
N LEU A 241 8.40 -7.61 -1.40
CA LEU A 241 7.91 -8.93 -1.00
C LEU A 241 8.49 -10.05 -1.89
N THR A 242 8.63 -9.81 -3.19
CA THR A 242 9.30 -10.73 -4.12
C THR A 242 10.75 -10.95 -3.74
N ALA A 243 11.48 -9.87 -3.38
CA ALA A 243 12.87 -9.96 -2.94
C ALA A 243 13.02 -10.76 -1.63
N ILE A 244 12.12 -10.58 -0.67
CA ILE A 244 12.09 -11.37 0.57
C ILE A 244 11.87 -12.85 0.24
N ASN A 245 10.87 -13.18 -0.58
CA ASN A 245 10.57 -14.56 -0.96
C ASN A 245 11.73 -15.22 -1.73
N LEU A 246 12.43 -14.47 -2.57
CA LEU A 246 13.66 -14.93 -3.23
C LEU A 246 14.77 -15.21 -2.21
N GLY A 247 15.02 -14.29 -1.28
CA GLY A 247 15.99 -14.45 -0.20
C GLY A 247 15.72 -15.71 0.63
N VAL A 248 14.46 -15.93 1.02
CA VAL A 248 14.04 -17.15 1.74
C VAL A 248 14.29 -18.39 0.89
N THR A 249 13.98 -18.37 -0.40
CA THR A 249 14.21 -19.51 -1.31
C THR A 249 15.70 -19.88 -1.37
N LEU A 250 16.60 -18.89 -1.43
CA LEU A 250 18.05 -19.09 -1.43
C LEU A 250 18.55 -19.65 -0.08
N VAL A 251 18.08 -19.08 1.04
CA VAL A 251 18.46 -19.55 2.38
C VAL A 251 17.98 -20.99 2.61
N VAL A 252 16.76 -21.31 2.18
CA VAL A 252 16.19 -22.66 2.30
C VAL A 252 16.95 -23.67 1.43
N ALA A 253 17.38 -23.29 0.24
CA ALA A 253 18.27 -24.11 -0.58
C ALA A 253 19.61 -24.38 0.12
N LEU A 254 20.18 -23.37 0.77
CA LEU A 254 21.40 -23.52 1.56
C LEU A 254 21.20 -24.47 2.74
N LEU A 255 20.11 -24.32 3.49
CA LEU A 255 19.77 -25.21 4.61
C LEU A 255 19.59 -26.66 4.14
N THR A 256 18.92 -26.86 3.01
CA THR A 256 18.75 -28.19 2.41
C THR A 256 20.09 -28.83 2.06
N MET A 257 21.02 -28.06 1.48
CA MET A 257 22.39 -28.52 1.22
C MET A 257 23.10 -28.93 2.51
N ILE A 258 23.04 -28.11 3.56
CA ILE A 258 23.67 -28.40 4.86
C ILE A 258 23.11 -29.69 5.47
N LEU A 259 21.78 -29.86 5.45
CA LEU A 259 21.12 -31.05 6.00
C LEU A 259 21.58 -32.34 5.32
N THR A 260 21.77 -32.33 4.00
CA THR A 260 22.30 -33.51 3.27
C THR A 260 23.79 -33.78 3.50
N ARG A 261 24.51 -32.86 4.15
CA ARG A 261 25.95 -32.98 4.47
C ARG A 261 26.24 -33.24 5.94
N LEU A 262 25.21 -33.32 6.78
CA LEU A 262 25.38 -33.69 8.19
C LEU A 262 25.96 -35.10 8.29
N LYS A 263 26.76 -35.35 9.35
CA LYS A 263 27.36 -36.68 9.60
C LYS A 263 26.33 -37.80 9.73
N SER A 264 25.08 -37.47 10.08
CA SER A 264 23.95 -38.38 10.23
C SER A 264 23.15 -38.63 8.95
N ALA A 265 23.50 -37.97 7.84
CA ALA A 265 22.83 -38.16 6.55
C ALA A 265 23.37 -39.42 5.84
N THR A 266 22.45 -40.25 5.36
CA THR A 266 22.74 -41.49 4.60
C THR A 266 22.51 -41.33 3.09
N GLY A 267 21.94 -40.21 2.66
CA GLY A 267 21.70 -39.88 1.24
C GLY A 267 22.88 -39.19 0.55
N ASP A 268 22.71 -38.92 -0.75
CA ASP A 268 23.70 -38.23 -1.59
C ASP A 268 23.95 -36.80 -1.11
N LYS A 269 25.22 -36.42 -1.05
CA LYS A 269 25.64 -35.05 -0.74
C LYS A 269 25.28 -34.13 -1.88
N LEU A 270 24.33 -33.21 -1.67
CA LEU A 270 23.94 -32.24 -2.69
C LEU A 270 24.94 -31.07 -2.76
N ASN A 271 25.15 -30.56 -3.96
CA ASN A 271 25.76 -29.25 -4.19
C ASN A 271 24.71 -28.14 -4.06
N TYR A 272 25.15 -26.90 -3.82
CA TYR A 272 24.23 -25.77 -3.65
C TYR A 272 23.32 -25.58 -4.86
N LEU A 273 23.83 -25.71 -6.08
CA LEU A 273 23.03 -25.59 -7.30
C LEU A 273 21.98 -26.70 -7.43
N GLU A 274 22.29 -27.92 -7.00
CA GLU A 274 21.34 -29.04 -7.02
C GLU A 274 20.26 -28.85 -5.95
N ALA A 275 20.65 -28.39 -4.76
CA ALA A 275 19.71 -28.05 -3.69
C ALA A 275 18.80 -26.88 -4.11
N LEU A 276 19.37 -25.85 -4.76
CA LEU A 276 18.62 -24.72 -5.30
C LEU A 276 17.65 -25.17 -6.39
N GLN A 277 18.05 -26.08 -7.27
CA GLN A 277 17.19 -26.66 -8.29
C GLN A 277 16.01 -27.44 -7.68
N ILE A 278 16.26 -28.28 -6.67
CA ILE A 278 15.20 -29.01 -5.95
C ILE A 278 14.23 -28.03 -5.28
N ILE A 279 14.75 -27.04 -4.56
CA ILE A 279 13.92 -26.05 -3.86
C ILE A 279 13.16 -25.15 -4.82
N ALA A 280 13.76 -24.78 -5.95
CA ALA A 280 13.10 -24.01 -7.00
C ALA A 280 11.88 -24.75 -7.57
N PHE A 281 11.99 -26.06 -7.87
CA PHE A 281 10.81 -26.84 -8.27
C PHE A 281 9.82 -27.05 -7.12
N ALA A 282 10.32 -27.21 -5.88
CA ALA A 282 9.48 -27.34 -4.71
C ALA A 282 8.71 -26.06 -4.35
N SER A 283 9.18 -24.89 -4.77
CA SER A 283 8.58 -23.58 -4.45
C SER A 283 7.18 -23.37 -5.03
N LEU A 284 6.82 -24.12 -6.08
CA LEU A 284 5.55 -23.95 -6.78
C LEU A 284 4.34 -24.29 -5.91
N ALA A 285 4.40 -25.37 -5.10
CA ALA A 285 3.26 -25.70 -4.24
C ALA A 285 3.08 -24.69 -3.09
N PRO A 286 4.12 -24.29 -2.34
CA PRO A 286 4.05 -23.19 -1.40
C PRO A 286 3.52 -21.90 -2.01
N ALA A 287 3.89 -21.57 -3.24
CA ALA A 287 3.37 -20.39 -3.94
C ALA A 287 1.87 -20.48 -4.21
N VAL A 288 1.39 -21.61 -4.73
CA VAL A 288 -0.05 -21.82 -4.99
C VAL A 288 -0.84 -21.80 -3.68
N ILE A 289 -0.36 -22.49 -2.64
CA ILE A 289 -1.00 -22.50 -1.32
C ILE A 289 -1.02 -21.09 -0.72
N SER A 290 0.10 -20.36 -0.77
CA SER A 290 0.20 -18.98 -0.30
C SER A 290 -0.74 -18.05 -1.06
N CYS A 291 -0.91 -18.27 -2.37
CA CYS A 291 -1.84 -17.51 -3.19
C CYS A 291 -3.29 -17.74 -2.74
N LEU A 292 -3.70 -19.00 -2.59
CA LEU A 292 -5.03 -19.36 -2.12
C LEU A 292 -5.30 -18.83 -0.71
N LEU A 293 -4.39 -19.06 0.23
CA LEU A 293 -4.51 -18.56 1.61
C LEU A 293 -4.52 -17.03 1.64
N GLY A 294 -3.75 -16.37 0.78
CA GLY A 294 -3.70 -14.92 0.71
C GLY A 294 -4.99 -14.26 0.24
N PHE A 295 -5.78 -14.95 -0.59
CA PHE A 295 -7.12 -14.50 -0.96
C PHE A 295 -8.16 -14.74 0.13
N ILE A 296 -8.00 -15.80 0.93
CA ILE A 296 -8.93 -16.12 2.04
C ILE A 296 -8.63 -15.23 3.26
N ILE A 297 -7.35 -15.05 3.61
CA ILE A 297 -6.89 -14.32 4.79
C ILE A 297 -5.79 -13.35 4.39
N SER A 298 -6.16 -12.08 4.19
CA SER A 298 -5.25 -11.03 3.71
C SER A 298 -4.06 -10.77 4.63
N SER A 299 -4.22 -10.94 5.95
CA SER A 299 -3.15 -10.73 6.92
C SER A 299 -2.02 -11.77 6.84
N PHE A 300 -2.26 -12.95 6.25
CA PHE A 300 -1.27 -14.02 6.16
C PHE A 300 -0.40 -13.97 4.90
N VAL A 301 -0.72 -13.09 3.93
CA VAL A 301 -0.06 -13.11 2.61
C VAL A 301 1.46 -12.97 2.71
N GLN A 302 1.95 -12.13 3.62
CA GLN A 302 3.39 -11.89 3.80
C GLN A 302 4.15 -13.11 4.36
N VAL A 303 3.47 -13.96 5.14
CA VAL A 303 4.11 -15.01 5.93
C VAL A 303 3.83 -16.40 5.35
N ALA A 304 2.72 -16.56 4.62
CA ALA A 304 2.23 -17.84 4.12
C ALA A 304 3.25 -18.54 3.21
N TYR A 305 3.88 -17.82 2.27
CA TYR A 305 4.92 -18.40 1.41
C TYR A 305 6.11 -18.90 2.21
N VAL A 306 6.61 -18.09 3.14
CA VAL A 306 7.77 -18.41 3.99
C VAL A 306 7.50 -19.64 4.84
N LEU A 307 6.33 -19.72 5.48
CA LEU A 307 5.95 -20.86 6.30
C LEU A 307 5.76 -22.14 5.47
N CYS A 308 5.02 -22.05 4.37
CA CYS A 308 4.77 -23.21 3.51
C CYS A 308 6.06 -23.74 2.89
N LEU A 309 6.95 -22.84 2.45
CA LEU A 309 8.24 -23.22 1.89
C LEU A 309 9.16 -23.80 2.96
N GLY A 310 9.20 -23.17 4.15
CA GLY A 310 9.95 -23.66 5.30
C GLY A 310 9.55 -25.08 5.66
N LEU A 311 8.27 -25.33 5.94
CA LEU A 311 7.74 -26.67 6.26
C LEU A 311 8.07 -27.69 5.17
N ARG A 312 7.78 -27.35 3.91
CA ARG A 312 8.02 -28.25 2.78
C ARG A 312 9.51 -28.58 2.64
N SER A 313 10.38 -27.60 2.84
CA SER A 313 11.82 -27.78 2.73
C SER A 313 12.41 -28.62 3.86
N THR A 314 11.86 -28.55 5.07
CA THR A 314 12.25 -29.44 6.17
C THR A 314 11.93 -30.88 5.82
N PHE A 315 10.73 -31.16 5.30
CA PHE A 315 10.36 -32.50 4.84
C PHE A 315 11.24 -32.99 3.68
N LEU A 316 11.53 -32.12 2.69
CA LEU A 316 12.43 -32.46 1.59
C LEU A 316 13.85 -32.71 2.07
N GLY A 317 14.38 -31.87 2.95
CA GLY A 317 15.71 -32.01 3.52
C GLY A 317 15.87 -33.28 4.35
N MET A 318 14.87 -33.63 5.18
CA MET A 318 14.86 -34.89 5.94
C MET A 318 14.84 -36.11 5.02
N LYS A 319 14.04 -36.06 3.95
CA LYS A 319 13.91 -37.18 3.00
C LYS A 319 15.13 -37.32 2.10
N ALA A 320 15.72 -36.21 1.67
CA ALA A 320 16.97 -36.19 0.92
C ALA A 320 18.16 -36.66 1.78
N ALA A 321 18.19 -36.32 3.07
CA ALA A 321 19.24 -36.74 3.99
C ALA A 321 19.13 -38.23 4.38
N ASN A 322 17.92 -38.81 4.46
CA ASN A 322 17.70 -40.19 4.87
C ASN A 322 16.62 -40.91 4.02
N PRO A 323 16.92 -41.25 2.76
CA PRO A 323 15.94 -41.84 1.85
C PRO A 323 15.35 -43.17 2.35
N ASN A 324 16.10 -43.95 3.14
CA ASN A 324 15.68 -45.26 3.65
C ASN A 324 14.75 -45.22 4.87
N LYS A 325 14.59 -44.08 5.56
CA LYS A 325 13.68 -43.95 6.72
C LYS A 325 12.30 -43.37 6.35
N GLY A 326 12.17 -42.73 5.20
CA GLY A 326 10.89 -42.15 4.74
C GLY A 326 9.90 -43.14 4.15
N ALA A 327 10.34 -44.38 3.87
CA ALA A 327 9.50 -45.44 3.28
C ALA A 327 8.86 -46.38 4.33
N ASN A 328 9.36 -46.39 5.57
CA ASN A 328 8.93 -47.31 6.64
C ASN A 328 8.39 -46.58 7.88
N GLY A 329 7.89 -45.35 7.70
CA GLY A 329 7.54 -44.47 8.81
C GLY A 329 6.31 -43.61 8.54
N LEU A 330 5.26 -44.22 7.99
CA LEU A 330 3.85 -43.87 8.14
C LEU A 330 3.04 -45.17 8.01
#